data_AF-V5RW81-F1
#
_entry.id   AF-V5RW81-F1
#
_cell.length_a   1.000
_cell.length_b   1.000
_cell.length_c   1.000
_cell.angle_alpha   90.00
_cell.angle_beta   90.00
_cell.angle_gamma   90.00
#
_symmetry.space_group_name_H-M   'P 1'
#
loop_
_entity.id
_entity.type
_entity.pdbx_description
1 polymer ?
#
loop_
_entity_poly.entity_id
_entity_poly.type
_entity_poly.pdbx_seq_one_letter_code
_entity_poly.pdbx_strand_id
1 'polypeptide(L)'
;MSIITGLELQPRFPHEDLSDTNADLLELMLANPDVVHQGHLQGERFSWAFRVGHPAAVRGSGRIYENDLHIEAIDHGVASFEAMAMLVGAEISEDEFTVNANAVALVSQLKEFKLQHYLDFALDSFREDTPRAVEVVNLASRRFYGALTSYALLGAAIARQFELDAI
;
A
#
# COMPACT_ATOMS: atom_id res chain seq x y z
N MET A 1 -30.07 17.66 4.99
CA MET A 1 -29.45 16.33 5.19
C MET A 1 -28.33 16.25 4.16
N SER A 2 -27.09 16.51 4.58
CA SER A 2 -25.95 16.53 3.66
C SER A 2 -25.46 15.10 3.49
N ILE A 3 -25.63 14.52 2.30
CA ILE A 3 -25.31 13.11 1.96
C ILE A 3 -23.93 13.03 1.30
N ILE A 4 -23.04 13.98 1.57
CA ILE A 4 -21.65 13.92 1.10
C ILE A 4 -20.76 14.25 2.30
N THR A 5 -20.49 13.25 3.13
CA THR A 5 -19.32 13.25 4.01
C THR A 5 -18.14 12.79 3.16
N GLY A 6 -17.15 13.67 2.98
CA GLY A 6 -15.87 13.27 2.38
C GLY A 6 -15.04 12.43 3.34
N LEU A 7 -13.91 11.91 2.87
CA LEU A 7 -12.94 11.23 3.72
C LEU A 7 -12.47 12.15 4.86
N GLU A 8 -12.34 11.57 6.04
CA GLU A 8 -11.75 12.23 7.20
C GLU A 8 -10.22 12.18 7.09
N LEU A 9 -9.53 13.25 7.44
CA LEU A 9 -8.07 13.22 7.50
C LEU A 9 -7.60 12.30 8.64
N GLN A 10 -6.71 11.37 8.32
CA GLN A 10 -6.02 10.48 9.25
C GLN A 10 -4.50 10.64 9.12
N PRO A 11 -3.91 11.73 9.67
CA PRO A 11 -2.47 12.02 9.55
C PRO A 11 -1.55 10.95 10.14
N ARG A 12 -2.08 10.05 10.98
CA ARG A 12 -1.30 8.97 11.60
C ARG A 12 -1.36 7.65 10.83
N PHE A 13 -2.17 7.56 9.78
CA PHE A 13 -2.08 6.43 8.86
C PHE A 13 -0.72 6.48 8.13
N PRO A 14 0.01 5.36 7.98
CA PRO A 14 -0.37 3.97 8.30
C PRO A 14 0.15 3.42 9.64
N HIS A 15 0.62 4.28 10.56
CA HIS A 15 0.98 3.87 11.93
C HIS A 15 -0.25 3.51 12.78
N GLU A 16 -1.42 4.03 12.41
CA GLU A 16 -2.72 3.65 12.94
C GLU A 16 -3.60 3.16 11.79
N ASP A 17 -4.53 2.25 12.10
CA ASP A 17 -5.48 1.72 11.12
C ASP A 17 -6.49 2.78 10.66
N LEU A 18 -7.22 2.48 9.58
CA LEU A 18 -8.32 3.29 9.11
C LEU A 18 -9.45 3.34 10.14
N SER A 19 -10.10 4.50 10.23
CA SER A 19 -11.40 4.58 10.92
C SER A 19 -12.44 3.78 10.13
N ASP A 20 -13.47 3.27 10.81
CA ASP A 20 -14.57 2.55 10.16
C ASP A 20 -15.19 3.39 9.03
N THR A 21 -15.39 4.69 9.26
CA THR A 21 -15.92 5.63 8.25
C THR A 21 -15.05 5.71 7.01
N ASN A 22 -13.73 5.86 7.18
CA ASN A 22 -12.82 5.93 6.04
C ASN A 22 -12.69 4.60 5.32
N ALA A 23 -12.70 3.48 6.05
CA ALA A 23 -12.70 2.15 5.45
C ALA A 23 -13.91 1.95 4.53
N ASP A 24 -15.13 2.21 5.02
CA ASP A 24 -16.37 2.10 4.24
C ASP A 24 -16.35 2.98 2.97
N LEU A 25 -15.84 4.21 3.07
CA LEU A 25 -15.74 5.12 1.93
C LEU A 25 -14.66 4.67 0.94
N LEU A 26 -13.50 4.26 1.42
CA LEU A 26 -12.39 3.80 0.59
C LEU A 26 -12.73 2.51 -0.16
N GLU A 27 -13.49 1.59 0.44
CA GLU A 27 -14.00 0.41 -0.26
C GLU A 27 -14.76 0.78 -1.53
N LEU A 28 -15.64 1.78 -1.44
CA LEU A 28 -16.42 2.26 -2.57
C LEU A 28 -15.55 3.00 -3.59
N MET A 29 -14.62 3.81 -3.11
CA MET A 29 -13.75 4.64 -3.96
C MET A 29 -12.74 3.80 -4.73
N LEU A 30 -12.04 2.87 -4.07
CA LEU A 30 -10.99 2.04 -4.67
C LEU A 30 -11.55 0.91 -5.54
N ALA A 31 -12.85 0.62 -5.46
CA ALA A 31 -13.53 -0.20 -6.46
C ALA A 31 -13.49 0.43 -7.87
N ASN A 32 -13.21 1.74 -7.96
CA ASN A 32 -12.96 2.43 -9.22
C ASN A 32 -11.44 2.46 -9.55
N PRO A 33 -10.99 1.79 -10.63
CA PRO A 33 -9.57 1.76 -10.99
C PRO A 33 -9.00 3.14 -11.32
N ASP A 34 -9.81 4.11 -11.77
CA ASP A 34 -9.33 5.47 -12.02
C ASP A 34 -8.91 6.18 -10.72
N VAL A 35 -9.63 5.91 -9.62
CA VAL A 35 -9.29 6.47 -8.31
C VAL A 35 -7.97 5.86 -7.81
N VAL A 36 -7.81 4.54 -7.94
CA VAL A 36 -6.56 3.85 -7.59
C VAL A 36 -5.40 4.44 -8.40
N HIS A 37 -5.58 4.58 -9.72
CA HIS A 37 -4.54 5.10 -10.61
C HIS A 37 -4.16 6.55 -10.27
N GLN A 38 -5.15 7.43 -10.06
CA GLN A 38 -4.88 8.82 -9.69
C GLN A 38 -4.23 8.94 -8.31
N GLY A 39 -4.67 8.13 -7.35
CA GLY A 39 -4.09 8.07 -6.01
C GLY A 39 -2.63 7.61 -6.03
N HIS A 40 -2.34 6.53 -6.76
CA HIS A 40 -0.98 6.03 -6.99
C HIS A 40 -0.08 7.09 -7.64
N LEU A 41 -0.51 7.73 -8.73
CA LEU A 41 0.28 8.78 -9.38
C LEU A 41 0.57 9.98 -8.48
N GLN A 42 -0.40 10.37 -7.63
CA GLN A 42 -0.17 11.40 -6.62
C GLN A 42 0.81 10.90 -5.55
N GLY A 43 0.65 9.65 -5.11
CA GLY A 43 1.53 8.98 -4.17
C GLY A 43 2.98 9.03 -4.62
N GLU A 44 3.30 8.54 -5.83
CA GLU A 44 4.66 8.58 -6.36
C GLU A 44 5.20 10.01 -6.55
N ARG A 45 4.32 10.99 -6.79
CA ARG A 45 4.73 12.38 -6.93
C ARG A 45 5.18 12.99 -5.61
N PHE A 46 4.49 12.65 -4.52
CA PHE A 46 4.64 13.33 -3.23
C PHE A 46 5.38 12.50 -2.17
N SER A 47 5.35 11.18 -2.27
CA SER A 47 6.06 10.26 -1.37
C SER A 47 7.26 9.63 -2.07
N TRP A 48 8.46 9.92 -1.55
CA TRP A 48 9.67 9.23 -2.00
C TRP A 48 9.59 7.73 -1.70
N ALA A 49 8.97 7.34 -0.58
CA ALA A 49 8.80 5.94 -0.21
C ALA A 49 8.02 5.18 -1.27
N PHE A 50 6.97 5.77 -1.84
CA PHE A 50 6.19 5.16 -2.93
C PHE A 50 6.99 5.12 -4.23
N ARG A 51 7.54 6.26 -4.66
CA ARG A 51 8.31 6.36 -5.92
C ARG A 51 9.46 5.36 -6.04
N VAL A 52 10.07 4.97 -4.91
CA VAL A 52 11.22 4.04 -4.92
C VAL A 52 10.87 2.67 -4.34
N GLY A 53 9.99 2.61 -3.34
CA GLY A 53 9.50 1.40 -2.72
C GLY A 53 8.63 0.57 -3.65
N HIS A 54 7.73 1.18 -4.44
CA HIS A 54 6.87 0.45 -5.38
C HIS A 54 7.70 -0.34 -6.40
N PRO A 55 8.64 0.26 -7.17
CA PRO A 55 9.50 -0.52 -8.07
C PRO A 55 10.35 -1.57 -7.36
N ALA A 56 10.73 -1.35 -6.09
CA ALA A 56 11.48 -2.33 -5.30
C ALA A 56 10.59 -3.51 -4.88
N ALA A 57 9.35 -3.26 -4.48
CA ALA A 57 8.36 -4.27 -4.10
C ALA A 57 8.05 -5.19 -5.29
N VAL A 58 7.73 -4.61 -6.45
CA VAL A 58 7.39 -5.37 -7.66
C VAL A 58 8.58 -6.20 -8.14
N ARG A 59 9.78 -5.61 -8.22
CA ARG A 59 11.00 -6.34 -8.63
C ARG A 59 11.41 -7.42 -7.63
N GLY A 60 11.33 -7.13 -6.34
CA GLY A 60 11.62 -8.10 -5.28
C GLY A 60 10.67 -9.30 -5.36
N SER A 61 9.39 -9.03 -5.55
CA SER A 61 8.37 -10.05 -5.72
C SER A 61 8.58 -10.91 -6.96
N GLY A 62 8.99 -10.30 -8.08
CA GLY A 62 9.35 -11.05 -9.31
C GLY A 62 10.57 -11.97 -9.17
N ARG A 63 11.36 -11.86 -8.10
CA ARG A 63 12.42 -12.83 -7.78
C ARG A 63 11.90 -14.08 -7.06
N ILE A 64 10.71 -14.00 -6.47
CA ILE A 64 10.08 -15.07 -5.70
C ILE A 64 8.94 -15.72 -6.50
N TYR A 65 8.20 -14.92 -7.27
CA TYR A 65 7.06 -15.37 -8.05
C TYR A 65 7.38 -15.31 -9.54
N GLU A 66 7.26 -16.45 -10.22
CA GLU A 66 7.55 -16.59 -11.65
C GLU A 66 6.34 -16.29 -12.56
N ASN A 67 5.16 -16.01 -11.98
CA ASN A 67 3.91 -15.81 -12.73
C ASN A 67 3.57 -14.31 -12.81
N ASP A 68 3.46 -13.80 -14.04
CA ASP A 68 3.13 -12.40 -14.32
C ASP A 68 1.82 -11.95 -13.64
N LEU A 69 0.80 -12.80 -13.55
CA LEU A 69 -0.47 -12.46 -12.89
C LEU A 69 -0.31 -12.29 -11.37
N HIS A 70 0.64 -12.99 -10.75
CA HIS A 70 0.94 -12.77 -9.33
C HIS A 70 1.62 -11.41 -9.14
N ILE A 71 2.53 -11.05 -10.05
CA ILE A 71 3.23 -9.76 -10.02
C ILE A 71 2.23 -8.63 -10.25
N GLU A 72 1.32 -8.75 -11.21
CA GLU A 72 0.24 -7.78 -11.45
C GLU A 72 -0.69 -7.62 -10.23
N ALA A 73 -1.02 -8.71 -9.54
CA ALA A 73 -1.82 -8.63 -8.32
C ALA A 73 -1.08 -7.88 -7.20
N ILE A 74 0.22 -8.14 -7.03
CA ILE A 74 1.07 -7.42 -6.07
C ILE A 74 1.14 -5.94 -6.42
N ASP A 75 1.38 -5.62 -7.68
CA ASP A 75 1.43 -4.26 -8.21
C ASP A 75 0.14 -3.47 -7.91
N HIS A 76 -1.01 -4.09 -8.17
CA HIS A 76 -2.31 -3.52 -7.82
C HIS A 76 -2.48 -3.31 -6.31
N GLY A 77 -1.99 -4.24 -5.50
CA GLY A 77 -1.99 -4.13 -4.05
C GLY A 77 -1.20 -2.91 -3.55
N VAL A 78 0.01 -2.73 -4.07
CA VAL A 78 0.85 -1.56 -3.79
C VAL A 78 0.10 -0.28 -4.15
N ALA A 79 -0.37 -0.17 -5.40
CA ALA A 79 -1.09 1.01 -5.88
C ALA A 79 -2.36 1.31 -5.06
N SER A 80 -3.09 0.27 -4.62
CA SER A 80 -4.28 0.44 -3.78
C SER A 80 -3.93 1.02 -2.41
N PHE A 81 -2.84 0.55 -1.79
CA PHE A 81 -2.38 1.09 -0.53
C PHE A 81 -1.90 2.54 -0.66
N GLU A 82 -1.13 2.86 -1.69
CA GLU A 82 -0.69 4.23 -1.94
C GLU A 82 -1.87 5.19 -2.16
N ALA A 83 -2.88 4.74 -2.92
CA ALA A 83 -4.10 5.51 -3.10
C ALA A 83 -4.84 5.73 -1.77
N MET A 84 -4.94 4.72 -0.90
CA MET A 84 -5.50 4.91 0.45
C MET A 84 -4.72 5.94 1.24
N ALA A 85 -3.40 5.77 1.35
CA ALA A 85 -2.52 6.64 2.11
C ALA A 85 -2.65 8.10 1.64
N MET A 86 -2.72 8.31 0.33
CA MET A 86 -2.90 9.64 -0.25
C MET A 86 -4.28 10.25 -0.02
N LEU A 87 -5.32 9.43 0.02
CA LEU A 87 -6.69 9.89 0.18
C LEU A 87 -7.04 10.26 1.62
N VAL A 88 -6.43 9.59 2.61
CA VAL A 88 -6.65 9.86 4.04
C VAL A 88 -5.51 10.64 4.70
N GLY A 89 -4.32 10.66 4.09
CA GLY A 89 -3.18 11.40 4.58
C GLY A 89 -3.48 12.90 4.67
N ALA A 90 -3.01 13.54 5.73
CA ALA A 90 -3.07 15.00 5.82
C ALA A 90 -2.23 15.65 4.72
N GLU A 91 -2.65 16.83 4.26
CA GLU A 91 -1.93 17.63 3.26
C GLU A 91 -0.42 17.58 3.49
N ILE A 92 0.30 17.09 2.47
CA ILE A 92 1.74 16.94 2.48
C ILE A 92 2.38 18.28 2.83
N SER A 93 2.89 18.39 4.06
CA SER A 93 3.70 19.53 4.44
C SER A 93 5.02 19.45 3.67
N GLU A 94 5.34 20.51 2.92
CA GLU A 94 6.59 20.63 2.15
C GLU A 94 7.87 20.55 3.02
N ASP A 95 7.76 20.50 4.36
CA ASP A 95 8.90 20.60 5.29
C ASP A 95 9.42 19.25 5.86
N GLU A 96 8.73 18.13 5.69
CA GLU A 96 9.17 16.82 6.23
C GLU A 96 10.00 16.00 5.23
N PHE A 97 11.04 16.62 4.64
CA PHE A 97 11.95 15.97 3.69
C PHE A 97 13.19 15.32 4.32
N THR A 98 13.07 14.72 5.50
CA THR A 98 14.18 13.93 6.07
C THR A 98 13.87 12.44 5.98
N VAL A 99 13.69 11.96 4.76
CA VAL A 99 13.41 10.54 4.46
C VAL A 99 14.70 9.72 4.63
N ASN A 100 14.64 8.66 5.42
CA ASN A 100 15.77 7.79 5.69
C ASN A 100 15.91 6.75 4.55
N ALA A 101 16.87 6.94 3.63
CA ALA A 101 16.99 6.17 2.38
C ALA A 101 17.41 4.69 2.53
N ASN A 102 17.45 4.14 3.74
CA ASN A 102 18.09 2.85 4.03
C ASN A 102 17.21 1.62 3.70
N ALA A 103 15.87 1.73 3.80
CA ALA A 103 14.95 0.60 3.63
C ALA A 103 14.89 0.07 2.18
N VAL A 104 14.85 1.00 1.22
CA VAL A 104 14.85 0.72 -0.23
C VAL A 104 16.15 0.02 -0.66
N ALA A 105 17.29 0.51 -0.18
CA ALA A 105 18.58 -0.10 -0.44
C ALA A 105 18.68 -1.49 0.18
N LEU A 106 17.98 -1.73 1.30
CA LEU A 106 17.96 -3.03 1.96
C LEU A 106 17.28 -4.08 1.08
N VAL A 107 16.02 -3.86 0.67
CA VAL A 107 15.23 -4.86 -0.07
C VAL A 107 15.88 -5.26 -1.40
N SER A 108 16.46 -4.29 -2.12
CA SER A 108 17.20 -4.57 -3.35
C SER A 108 18.45 -5.44 -3.16
N GLN A 109 19.02 -5.46 -1.95
CA GLN A 109 20.22 -6.22 -1.60
C GLN A 109 19.92 -7.51 -0.80
N LEU A 110 18.67 -7.76 -0.44
CA LEU A 110 18.30 -8.97 0.30
C LEU A 110 18.52 -10.23 -0.55
N LYS A 111 19.09 -11.25 0.10
CA LYS A 111 19.06 -12.63 -0.39
C LYS A 111 17.63 -13.17 -0.28
N GLU A 112 17.24 -14.10 -1.15
CA GLU A 112 15.87 -14.65 -1.24
C GLU A 112 15.28 -15.06 0.12
N PHE A 113 16.00 -15.82 0.94
CA PHE A 113 15.51 -16.23 2.26
C PHE A 113 15.20 -15.05 3.19
N LYS A 114 16.01 -13.99 3.15
CA LYS A 114 15.76 -12.79 3.96
C LYS A 114 14.61 -11.95 3.40
N LEU A 115 14.47 -11.94 2.06
CA LEU A 115 13.37 -11.27 1.39
C LEU A 115 12.05 -11.93 1.76
N GLN A 116 11.97 -13.27 1.70
CA GLN A 116 10.76 -13.99 2.09
C GLN A 116 10.36 -13.71 3.54
N HIS A 117 11.31 -13.72 4.48
CA HIS A 117 11.02 -13.36 5.87
C HIS A 117 10.50 -11.92 6.02
N TYR A 118 11.05 -10.97 5.24
CA TYR A 118 10.57 -9.58 5.22
C TYR A 118 9.13 -9.50 4.67
N LEU A 119 8.82 -10.25 3.62
CA LEU A 119 7.48 -10.33 3.03
C LEU A 119 6.46 -10.93 4.00
N ASP A 120 6.83 -12.03 4.65
CA ASP A 120 5.97 -12.70 5.64
C ASP A 120 5.70 -11.75 6.83
N PHE A 121 6.75 -11.11 7.35
CA PHE A 121 6.62 -10.12 8.43
C PHE A 121 5.71 -8.95 8.05
N ALA A 122 5.89 -8.38 6.84
CA ALA A 122 5.07 -7.28 6.37
C ALA A 122 3.60 -7.68 6.27
N LEU A 123 3.31 -8.88 5.73
CA LEU A 123 1.95 -9.36 5.58
C LEU A 123 1.28 -9.65 6.93
N ASP A 124 2.00 -10.25 7.86
CA ASP A 124 1.48 -10.55 9.20
C ASP A 124 1.23 -9.25 9.97
N SER A 125 2.17 -8.30 9.98
CA SER A 125 1.99 -7.01 10.66
C SER A 125 0.85 -6.21 10.02
N PHE A 126 0.70 -6.23 8.70
CA PHE A 126 -0.42 -5.55 8.03
C PHE A 126 -1.77 -6.09 8.46
N ARG A 127 -1.90 -7.41 8.62
CA ARG A 127 -3.11 -8.07 9.09
C ARG A 127 -3.43 -7.80 10.55
N GLU A 128 -2.41 -7.76 11.40
CA GLU A 128 -2.56 -7.57 12.83
C GLU A 128 -2.79 -6.10 13.20
N ASP A 129 -1.99 -5.20 12.63
CA ASP A 129 -1.99 -3.78 13.00
C ASP A 129 -3.07 -2.96 12.27
N THR A 130 -3.42 -3.37 11.05
CA THR A 130 -4.32 -2.59 10.18
C THR A 130 -5.40 -3.45 9.50
N PRO A 131 -6.24 -4.16 10.29
CA PRO A 131 -7.27 -5.04 9.75
C PRO A 131 -8.29 -4.33 8.84
N ARG A 132 -8.61 -3.05 9.07
CA ARG A 132 -9.53 -2.30 8.19
C ARG A 132 -8.89 -2.02 6.84
N ALA A 133 -7.64 -1.56 6.80
CA ALA A 133 -6.91 -1.39 5.54
C ALA A 133 -6.82 -2.70 4.74
N VAL A 134 -6.66 -3.85 5.43
CA VAL A 134 -6.68 -5.18 4.82
C VAL A 134 -8.04 -5.48 4.19
N GLU A 135 -9.15 -5.19 4.89
CA GLU A 135 -10.50 -5.37 4.36
C GLU A 135 -10.72 -4.53 3.09
N VAL A 136 -10.32 -3.25 3.12
CA VAL A 136 -10.41 -2.35 1.96
C VAL A 136 -9.66 -2.91 0.76
N VAL A 137 -8.38 -3.26 0.92
CA VAL A 137 -7.55 -3.80 -0.18
C VAL A 137 -8.12 -5.12 -0.69
N ASN A 138 -8.54 -6.01 0.23
CA ASN A 138 -9.13 -7.28 -0.13
C ASN A 138 -10.38 -7.09 -1.00
N LEU A 139 -11.29 -6.20 -0.60
CA LEU A 139 -12.54 -5.96 -1.33
C LEU A 139 -12.29 -5.27 -2.68
N ALA A 140 -11.43 -4.24 -2.72
CA ALA A 140 -11.06 -3.56 -3.95
C ALA A 140 -10.41 -4.52 -4.96
N SER A 141 -9.53 -5.39 -4.49
CA SER A 141 -8.75 -6.31 -5.34
C SER A 141 -9.52 -7.55 -5.77
N ARG A 142 -10.46 -8.04 -4.94
CA ARG A 142 -11.18 -9.30 -5.18
C ARG A 142 -11.95 -9.32 -6.49
N ARG A 143 -12.46 -8.17 -6.92
CA ARG A 143 -13.17 -8.04 -8.19
C ARG A 143 -12.28 -8.33 -9.41
N PHE A 144 -11.00 -7.97 -9.33
CA PHE A 144 -10.06 -8.05 -10.46
C PHE A 144 -9.25 -9.35 -10.42
N TYR A 145 -8.84 -9.78 -9.22
CA TYR A 145 -7.85 -10.85 -9.05
C TYR A 145 -8.41 -12.15 -8.45
N GLY A 146 -9.61 -12.11 -7.85
CA GLY A 146 -10.30 -13.30 -7.35
C GLY A 146 -9.47 -14.15 -6.40
N ALA A 147 -8.98 -15.31 -6.87
CA ALA A 147 -8.12 -16.19 -6.09
C ALA A 147 -6.73 -15.61 -5.80
N LEU A 148 -6.30 -14.61 -6.58
CA LEU A 148 -4.99 -13.96 -6.44
C LEU A 148 -5.03 -12.76 -5.48
N THR A 149 -6.14 -12.47 -4.81
CA THR A 149 -6.26 -11.33 -3.88
C THR A 149 -5.27 -11.38 -2.72
N SER A 150 -4.82 -12.56 -2.30
CA SER A 150 -3.75 -12.66 -1.29
C SER A 150 -2.43 -12.03 -1.74
N TYR A 151 -2.16 -12.00 -3.05
CA TYR A 151 -0.98 -11.35 -3.61
C TYR A 151 -1.15 -9.82 -3.63
N ALA A 152 -2.36 -9.32 -3.88
CA ALA A 152 -2.64 -7.90 -3.71
C ALA A 152 -2.51 -7.45 -2.24
N LEU A 153 -2.98 -8.27 -1.29
CA LEU A 153 -2.75 -8.02 0.13
C LEU A 153 -1.25 -7.99 0.48
N LEU A 154 -0.46 -8.89 -0.10
CA LEU A 154 1.00 -8.87 0.05
C LEU A 154 1.60 -7.58 -0.53
N GLY A 155 1.18 -7.14 -1.71
CA GLY A 155 1.63 -5.87 -2.28
C GLY A 155 1.36 -4.67 -1.39
N ALA A 156 0.13 -4.54 -0.89
CA ALA A 156 -0.25 -3.49 0.05
C ALA A 156 0.58 -3.54 1.35
N ALA A 157 0.80 -4.74 1.89
CA ALA A 157 1.60 -4.95 3.08
C ALA A 157 3.06 -4.50 2.89
N ILE A 158 3.68 -4.84 1.75
CA ILE A 158 5.03 -4.40 1.41
C ILE A 158 5.10 -2.87 1.30
N ALA A 159 4.11 -2.26 0.64
CA ALA A 159 4.04 -0.81 0.49
C ALA A 159 3.95 -0.10 1.84
N ARG A 160 3.08 -0.58 2.74
CA ARG A 160 3.01 -0.10 4.13
C ARG A 160 4.34 -0.24 4.85
N GLN A 161 4.96 -1.42 4.77
CA GLN A 161 6.22 -1.65 5.47
C GLN A 161 7.31 -0.69 4.98
N PHE A 162 7.38 -0.42 3.67
CA PHE A 162 8.30 0.58 3.14
C PHE A 162 8.03 1.99 3.64
N GLU A 163 6.76 2.39 3.75
CA GLU A 163 6.39 3.69 4.30
C GLU A 163 6.80 3.81 5.77
N LEU A 164 6.54 2.77 6.57
CA LEU A 164 6.95 2.70 7.98
C LEU A 164 8.48 2.71 8.17
N ASP A 165 9.23 2.06 7.27
CA ASP A 165 10.68 1.99 7.34
C ASP A 165 11.37 3.28 6.84
N ALA A 166 10.64 4.14 6.12
CA ALA A 166 11.18 5.36 5.48
C ALA A 166 11.08 6.63 6.35
N ILE A 167 10.19 6.62 7.35
CA ILE A 167 9.93 7.69 8.33
C ILE A 167 10.78 7.44 9.59
#